data_AF-A0A9W9KMT2-F1
#
_entry.id   AF-A0A9W9KMT2-F1
#
_cell.length_a   1.000
_cell.length_b   1.000
_cell.length_c   1.000
_cell.angle_alpha   90.00
_cell.angle_beta   90.00
_cell.angle_gamma   90.00
#
_symmetry.space_group_name_H-M   'P 1'
#
loop_
_entity.id
_entity.type
_entity.pdbx_description
1 polymer ?
#
loop_
_entity_poly.entity_id
_entity_poly.type
_entity_poly.pdbx_seq_one_letter_code
_entity_poly.pdbx_strand_id
1 'polypeptide(L)'
;MKSLSKEEINEVILQTSGTLGVARAINEGLIKREDLFIVSKLRNKFHDTDKVEPITRRQLQDWKIDYFDLFLMHFPISLEYVDMAVQYPPPTDPNSRPAAPRNFNGGLILDMLKYANIRSATLQIEHHPYLTQEQLVNWVQGLSKNYGKRPAQIVLRWATQRGIAVVPKSGNPQRLAQSLSVTDFDLGAGDLQSISAMNRNLRFNDPMKFGEPHPIFF
;
A
#
# COMPACT_ATOMS: atom_id res chain seq x y z
N MET A 1 6.06 -7.74 -26.59
CA MET A 1 5.45 -7.08 -25.42
C MET A 1 5.94 -5.64 -25.46
N LYS A 2 5.07 -4.62 -25.49
CA LYS A 2 5.56 -3.23 -25.44
C LYS A 2 6.10 -2.95 -24.04
N SER A 3 7.31 -2.40 -23.95
CA SER A 3 7.84 -1.86 -22.70
C SER A 3 7.06 -0.60 -22.33
N LEU A 4 6.56 -0.54 -21.10
CA LEU A 4 6.02 0.70 -20.52
C LEU A 4 7.18 1.69 -20.31
N SER A 5 6.88 2.98 -20.50
CA SER A 5 7.81 4.09 -20.31
C SER A 5 8.08 4.34 -18.81
N LYS A 6 9.17 5.07 -18.50
CA LYS A 6 9.52 5.39 -17.11
C LYS A 6 8.52 6.35 -16.46
N GLU A 7 7.79 7.13 -17.26
CA GLU A 7 6.69 7.99 -16.79
C GLU A 7 5.50 7.16 -16.28
N GLU A 8 5.09 6.11 -17.01
CA GLU A 8 3.93 5.25 -16.69
C GLU A 8 4.13 4.40 -15.41
N ILE A 9 5.38 4.12 -15.03
CA ILE A 9 5.72 3.30 -13.86
C ILE A 9 5.34 3.97 -12.52
N ASN A 10 5.05 5.28 -12.52
CA ASN A 10 4.69 6.02 -11.31
C ASN A 10 3.24 5.78 -10.79
N GLU A 11 2.33 5.24 -11.60
CA GLU A 11 0.90 5.17 -11.23
C GLU A 11 0.50 3.88 -10.47
N VAL A 12 1.21 2.77 -10.66
CA VAL A 12 0.89 1.47 -10.03
C VAL A 12 2.13 0.87 -9.34
N ILE A 13 2.25 1.09 -8.03
CA ILE A 13 3.36 0.56 -7.23
C ILE A 13 3.08 -0.91 -6.86
N LEU A 14 3.93 -1.82 -7.30
CA LEU A 14 3.83 -3.24 -6.96
C LEU A 14 4.41 -3.52 -5.55
N GLN A 15 3.54 -3.56 -4.53
CA GLN A 15 3.94 -4.04 -3.21
C GLN A 15 4.03 -5.57 -3.19
N THR A 16 5.24 -6.12 -3.37
CA THR A 16 5.51 -7.54 -3.13
C THR A 16 5.68 -7.84 -1.63
N SER A 17 5.19 -8.99 -1.17
CA SER A 17 5.49 -9.53 0.17
C SER A 17 6.41 -10.75 0.14
N GLY A 18 7.01 -11.05 -1.01
CA GLY A 18 7.88 -12.21 -1.24
C GLY A 18 9.30 -11.78 -1.52
N THR A 19 10.12 -11.67 -0.48
CA THR A 19 11.54 -11.28 -0.54
C THR A 19 12.33 -12.11 -1.56
N LEU A 20 12.16 -13.43 -1.49
CA LEU A 20 12.80 -14.40 -2.38
C LEU A 20 12.37 -14.27 -3.85
N GLY A 21 11.16 -13.78 -4.13
CA GLY A 21 10.66 -13.61 -5.50
C GLY A 21 11.36 -12.49 -6.25
N VAL A 22 11.60 -11.37 -5.58
CA VAL A 22 12.34 -10.22 -6.13
C VAL A 22 13.81 -10.59 -6.35
N ALA A 23 14.46 -11.14 -5.32
CA ALA A 23 15.85 -11.59 -5.42
C ALA A 23 16.05 -12.62 -6.55
N ARG A 24 15.11 -13.56 -6.72
CA ARG A 24 15.12 -14.53 -7.82
C ARG A 24 15.01 -13.84 -9.18
N ALA A 25 14.06 -12.93 -9.37
CA ALA A 25 13.84 -12.25 -10.66
C ALA A 25 15.07 -11.42 -11.09
N ILE A 26 15.77 -10.80 -10.14
CA ILE A 26 17.04 -10.09 -10.39
C ILE A 26 18.14 -11.10 -10.76
N ASN A 27 18.32 -12.16 -9.98
CA ASN A 27 19.37 -13.17 -10.23
C ASN A 27 19.19 -13.95 -11.54
N GLU A 28 17.94 -14.19 -11.97
CA GLU A 28 17.61 -14.81 -13.26
C GLU A 28 17.67 -13.83 -14.44
N GLY A 29 18.02 -12.55 -14.20
CA GLY A 29 18.14 -11.53 -15.25
C GLY A 29 16.80 -11.08 -15.86
N LEU A 30 15.67 -11.36 -15.21
CA LEU A 30 14.33 -11.03 -15.70
C LEU A 30 14.02 -9.52 -15.56
N ILE A 31 14.65 -8.87 -14.59
CA ILE A 31 14.55 -7.43 -14.33
C ILE A 31 15.81 -6.95 -13.59
N LYS A 32 16.21 -5.69 -13.78
CA LYS A 32 17.32 -5.10 -13.02
C LYS A 32 16.84 -4.48 -11.72
N ARG A 33 17.75 -4.25 -10.77
CA ARG A 33 17.38 -3.62 -9.48
C ARG A 33 16.90 -2.18 -9.70
N GLU A 34 17.54 -1.43 -10.59
CA GLU A 34 17.20 -0.03 -10.91
C GLU A 34 15.89 0.15 -11.69
N ASP A 35 15.30 -0.94 -12.21
CA ASP A 35 13.99 -0.93 -12.88
C ASP A 35 12.83 -1.27 -11.91
N LEU A 36 13.12 -1.47 -10.61
CA LEU A 36 12.14 -1.78 -9.56
C LEU A 36 12.02 -0.62 -8.55
N PHE A 37 10.78 -0.28 -8.17
CA PHE A 37 10.51 0.63 -7.05
C PHE A 37 10.02 -0.17 -5.82
N ILE A 38 10.91 -0.43 -4.87
CA ILE A 38 10.67 -1.31 -3.72
C ILE A 38 10.37 -0.48 -2.46
N VAL A 39 9.16 -0.66 -1.92
CA VAL A 39 8.69 0.01 -0.70
C VAL A 39 8.69 -0.94 0.51
N SER A 40 9.56 -0.68 1.48
CA SER A 40 9.59 -1.41 2.77
C SER A 40 9.15 -0.52 3.95
N LYS A 41 8.98 -1.11 5.13
CA LYS A 41 8.39 -0.45 6.31
C LYS A 41 9.04 -0.87 7.62
N LEU A 42 9.28 0.10 8.49
CA LEU A 42 9.71 -0.06 9.88
C LEU A 42 8.50 -0.41 10.76
N ARG A 43 8.50 -1.60 11.37
CA ARG A 43 7.38 -2.07 12.21
C ARG A 43 7.36 -1.35 13.57
N ASN A 44 6.17 -1.27 14.17
CA ASN A 44 5.87 -0.57 15.42
C ASN A 44 6.80 -0.90 16.61
N LYS A 45 7.40 -2.11 16.65
CA LYS A 45 8.35 -2.57 17.68
C LYS A 45 9.80 -2.07 17.50
N PHE A 46 10.07 -1.28 16.46
CA PHE A 46 11.43 -0.92 16.03
C PHE A 46 11.63 0.60 15.88
N HIS A 47 10.88 1.41 16.61
CA HIS A 47 10.97 2.87 16.54
C HIS A 47 12.03 3.48 17.46
N ASP A 48 12.60 2.69 18.38
CA ASP A 48 13.77 3.07 19.16
C ASP A 48 14.93 3.43 18.22
N THR A 49 15.49 4.63 18.39
CA THR A 49 16.39 5.24 17.38
C THR A 49 17.63 4.40 17.11
N ASP A 50 18.19 3.75 18.13
CA ASP A 50 19.36 2.86 18.00
C ASP A 50 19.04 1.51 17.33
N LYS A 51 17.76 1.14 17.19
CA LYS A 51 17.31 -0.09 16.52
C LYS A 51 16.99 0.12 15.04
N VAL A 52 16.65 1.34 14.61
CA VAL A 52 16.19 1.63 13.24
C VAL A 52 17.19 1.13 12.19
N GLU A 53 18.47 1.48 12.31
CA GLU A 53 19.50 1.09 11.33
C GLU A 53 19.75 -0.42 11.33
N PRO A 54 20.04 -1.10 12.46
CA PRO A 54 20.21 -2.56 12.51
C PRO A 54 19.05 -3.33 11.88
N ILE A 55 17.80 -2.95 12.19
CA ILE A 55 16.60 -3.60 11.65
C ILE A 55 16.49 -3.36 10.14
N THR A 56 16.74 -2.14 9.66
CA THR A 56 16.72 -1.81 8.23
C THR A 56 17.79 -2.59 7.46
N ARG A 57 19.02 -2.67 7.98
CA ARG A 57 20.10 -3.47 7.38
C ARG A 57 19.75 -4.95 7.32
N ARG A 58 19.10 -5.50 8.36
CA ARG A 58 18.66 -6.89 8.35
C ARG A 58 17.53 -7.12 7.34
N GLN A 59 16.58 -6.19 7.20
CA GLN A 59 15.57 -6.28 6.14
C GLN A 59 16.21 -6.26 4.74
N LEU A 60 17.22 -5.43 4.48
CA LEU A 60 17.95 -5.44 3.20
C LEU A 60 18.62 -6.80 2.92
N GLN A 61 19.23 -7.43 3.93
CA GLN A 61 19.79 -8.78 3.84
C GLN A 61 18.72 -9.85 3.54
N ASP A 62 17.58 -9.82 4.22
CA ASP A 62 16.48 -10.77 4.00
C ASP A 62 15.85 -10.63 2.60
N TRP A 63 15.91 -9.43 2.02
CA TRP A 63 15.49 -9.12 0.63
C TRP A 63 16.59 -9.34 -0.42
N LYS A 64 17.85 -9.48 -0.01
CA LYS A 64 19.04 -9.59 -0.88
C LYS A 64 19.16 -8.42 -1.87
N ILE A 65 18.99 -7.20 -1.37
CA ILE A 65 19.14 -5.94 -2.13
C ILE A 65 19.89 -4.90 -1.29
N ASP A 66 20.56 -3.95 -1.94
CA ASP A 66 21.41 -2.96 -1.25
C ASP A 66 20.64 -1.73 -0.74
N TYR A 67 19.45 -1.45 -1.28
CA TYR A 67 18.63 -0.30 -0.90
C TYR A 67 17.13 -0.56 -1.10
N PHE A 68 16.30 0.21 -0.39
CA PHE A 68 14.87 0.40 -0.67
C PHE A 68 14.67 1.77 -1.33
N ASP A 69 13.75 1.89 -2.29
CA ASP A 69 13.44 3.17 -2.94
C ASP A 69 12.59 4.07 -2.03
N LEU A 70 11.82 3.45 -1.13
CA LEU A 70 11.02 4.15 -0.13
C LEU A 70 10.94 3.31 1.15
N PHE A 71 11.24 3.93 2.29
CA PHE A 71 11.14 3.32 3.61
C PHE A 71 10.18 4.12 4.48
N LEU A 72 9.15 3.46 5.02
CA LEU A 72 8.06 4.13 5.74
C LEU A 72 7.97 3.67 7.19
N MET A 73 7.63 4.59 8.10
CA MET A 73 7.07 4.21 9.40
C MET A 73 5.73 3.52 9.17
N HIS A 74 5.54 2.33 9.76
CA HIS A 74 4.36 1.49 9.51
C HIS A 74 3.07 2.07 10.09
N PHE A 75 3.16 2.59 11.33
CA PHE A 75 2.14 3.34 12.07
C PHE A 75 2.85 4.33 13.00
N PRO A 76 2.23 5.45 13.41
CA PRO A 76 2.70 6.28 14.53
C PRO A 76 2.34 5.65 15.88
N ILE A 77 2.72 4.38 16.09
CA ILE A 77 2.63 3.63 17.35
C ILE A 77 3.99 3.03 17.63
N SER A 78 4.58 3.33 18.78
CA SER A 78 5.74 2.60 19.30
C SER A 78 5.27 1.53 20.28
N LEU A 79 5.54 0.27 19.95
CA LEU A 79 5.28 -0.89 20.81
C LEU A 79 6.61 -1.37 21.43
N GLU A 80 6.50 -2.17 22.51
CA GLU A 80 7.67 -2.79 23.15
C GLU A 80 8.54 -3.56 22.15
N TYR A 81 9.85 -3.33 22.23
CA TYR A 81 10.84 -4.00 21.38
C TYR A 81 10.80 -5.51 21.56
N VAL A 82 10.81 -6.24 20.44
CA VAL A 82 11.03 -7.69 20.42
C VAL A 82 12.02 -8.01 19.31
N ASP A 83 13.09 -8.73 19.68
CA ASP A 83 14.13 -9.08 18.74
C ASP A 83 13.60 -9.89 17.54
N MET A 84 14.09 -9.59 16.33
CA MET A 84 13.68 -10.32 15.13
C MET A 84 14.11 -11.79 15.15
N ALA A 85 15.15 -12.16 15.90
CA ALA A 85 15.51 -13.57 16.12
C ALA A 85 14.46 -14.32 16.97
N VAL A 86 13.68 -13.61 17.80
CA VAL A 86 12.63 -14.18 18.64
C VAL A 86 11.29 -14.24 17.90
N GLN A 87 10.97 -13.23 17.08
CA GLN A 87 9.66 -13.13 16.42
C GLN A 87 9.73 -12.46 15.03
N TYR A 88 10.19 -13.17 14.00
CA TYR A 88 10.15 -12.67 12.62
C TYR A 88 9.98 -13.77 11.54
N PRO A 89 9.04 -13.61 10.59
CA PRO A 89 7.91 -12.68 10.67
C PRO A 89 7.02 -13.04 11.87
N PRO A 90 6.34 -12.05 12.50
CA PRO A 90 5.38 -12.36 13.55
C PRO A 90 4.30 -13.32 13.03
N PRO A 91 3.81 -14.26 13.86
CA PRO A 91 2.86 -15.26 13.41
C PRO A 91 1.63 -14.58 12.81
N THR A 92 1.28 -14.97 11.60
CA THR A 92 -0.05 -14.71 11.06
C THR A 92 -1.02 -15.59 11.84
N ASP A 93 -1.67 -15.03 12.86
CA ASP A 93 -2.84 -15.68 13.46
C ASP A 93 -3.84 -15.94 12.31
N PRO A 94 -4.30 -17.18 12.09
CA PRO A 94 -5.22 -17.50 11.01
C PRO A 94 -6.58 -16.77 11.13
N ASN A 95 -6.93 -16.25 12.31
CA ASN A 95 -8.08 -15.37 12.52
C ASN A 95 -7.75 -13.88 12.31
N SER A 96 -6.47 -13.50 12.43
CA SER A 96 -6.02 -12.16 12.07
C SER A 96 -6.14 -11.98 10.55
N ARG A 97 -7.14 -11.20 10.14
CA ARG A 97 -7.18 -10.67 8.76
C ARG A 97 -5.85 -9.97 8.53
N PRO A 98 -5.15 -10.20 7.40
CA PRO A 98 -3.84 -9.60 7.17
C PRO A 98 -3.97 -8.08 7.17
N ALA A 99 -3.57 -7.45 8.28
CA ALA A 99 -3.62 -6.02 8.46
C ALA A 99 -2.73 -5.36 7.40
N ALA A 100 -3.37 -4.84 6.34
CA ALA A 100 -2.73 -3.88 5.47
C ALA A 100 -2.58 -2.60 6.31
N PRO A 101 -1.34 -2.16 6.62
CA PRO A 101 -1.10 -0.97 7.44
C PRO A 101 -1.57 0.30 6.72
N ARG A 102 -1.30 1.49 7.31
CA ARG A 102 -1.10 2.84 6.67
C ARG A 102 -1.90 3.99 7.32
N ASN A 103 -1.46 4.46 8.49
CA ASN A 103 -2.35 5.20 9.39
C ASN A 103 -1.69 6.43 10.08
N PHE A 104 -1.42 7.53 9.36
CA PHE A 104 -1.18 8.84 10.00
C PHE A 104 -2.45 9.70 9.89
N ASN A 105 -2.78 10.47 10.94
CA ASN A 105 -3.85 11.48 10.90
C ASN A 105 -3.29 12.87 10.54
N GLY A 106 -4.18 13.84 10.27
CA GLY A 106 -3.78 15.19 9.87
C GLY A 106 -2.93 15.93 10.92
N GLY A 107 -3.23 15.79 12.20
CA GLY A 107 -2.47 16.41 13.29
C GLY A 107 -1.03 15.88 13.38
N LEU A 108 -0.86 14.56 13.31
CA LEU A 108 0.45 13.90 13.32
C LEU A 108 1.29 14.24 12.08
N ILE A 109 0.65 14.48 10.92
CA ILE A 109 1.34 14.98 9.73
C ILE A 109 1.82 16.42 9.93
N LEU A 110 1.00 17.30 10.50
CA LEU A 110 1.39 18.68 10.79
C LEU A 110 2.55 18.74 11.81
N ASP A 111 2.52 17.89 12.84
CA ASP A 111 3.57 17.81 13.85
C ASP A 111 4.88 17.26 13.26
N MET A 112 4.81 16.19 12.45
CA MET A 112 5.94 15.68 11.68
C MET A 112 6.52 16.75 10.75
N LEU A 113 5.69 17.49 10.00
CA LEU A 113 6.15 18.54 9.09
C LEU A 113 6.78 19.75 9.81
N LYS A 114 6.51 19.92 11.11
CA LYS A 114 7.08 20.97 11.95
C LYS A 114 8.48 20.64 12.46
N TYR A 115 8.76 19.37 12.78
CA TYR A 115 10.03 18.95 13.41
C TYR A 115 10.95 18.14 12.48
N ALA A 116 10.46 17.57 11.38
CA ALA A 116 11.28 16.75 10.50
C ALA A 116 12.22 17.58 9.62
N ASN A 117 13.53 17.40 9.81
CA ASN A 117 14.58 17.99 8.96
C ASN A 117 14.48 17.54 7.48
N ILE A 118 13.88 16.38 7.23
CA ILE A 118 13.56 15.86 5.89
C ILE A 118 12.05 15.58 5.88
N ARG A 119 11.30 16.24 5.00
CA ARG A 119 9.85 16.02 4.86
C ARG A 119 9.58 14.62 4.31
N SER A 120 8.50 13.98 4.77
CA SER A 120 8.08 12.71 4.17
C SER A 120 7.76 12.88 2.69
N ALA A 121 8.36 12.05 1.85
CA ALA A 121 8.13 12.04 0.41
C ALA A 121 6.72 11.53 0.03
N THR A 122 6.08 10.73 0.90
CA THR A 122 4.75 10.16 0.65
C THR A 122 3.90 10.09 1.91
N LEU A 123 2.58 10.05 1.73
CA LEU A 123 1.63 9.62 2.75
C LEU A 123 0.88 8.40 2.21
N GLN A 124 1.25 7.23 2.70
CA GLN A 124 0.52 6.00 2.40
C GLN A 124 -0.68 5.92 3.37
N ILE A 125 -1.92 5.81 2.85
CA ILE A 125 -3.17 5.71 3.64
C ILE A 125 -4.09 4.56 3.18
N GLU A 126 -5.02 4.16 4.04
CA GLU A 126 -6.21 3.41 3.63
C GLU A 126 -7.13 4.30 2.76
N HIS A 127 -7.44 3.85 1.55
CA HIS A 127 -8.32 4.55 0.61
C HIS A 127 -9.10 3.55 -0.23
N HIS A 128 -10.41 3.51 -0.02
CA HIS A 128 -11.40 2.72 -0.76
C HIS A 128 -12.77 3.34 -0.46
N PRO A 129 -13.86 3.01 -1.20
CA PRO A 129 -15.10 3.75 -1.01
C PRO A 129 -16.19 3.10 -0.11
N TYR A 130 -15.99 1.91 0.52
CA TYR A 130 -17.14 1.05 0.95
C TYR A 130 -17.18 0.36 2.33
N LEU A 131 -18.42 0.06 2.77
CA LEU A 131 -19.02 -1.19 3.33
C LEU A 131 -20.55 -0.94 3.55
N THR A 132 -21.53 -1.88 3.58
CA THR A 132 -21.69 -3.34 3.29
C THR A 132 -22.38 -3.58 1.92
N GLN A 133 -22.01 -2.81 0.90
CA GLN A 133 -23.02 -2.20 0.03
C GLN A 133 -23.53 -3.06 -1.16
N GLU A 134 -24.80 -3.48 -1.15
CA GLU A 134 -25.48 -4.06 -2.33
C GLU A 134 -25.73 -3.05 -3.44
N GLN A 135 -26.32 -1.88 -3.10
CA GLN A 135 -26.59 -0.78 -4.03
C GLN A 135 -25.36 -0.38 -4.84
N LEU A 136 -24.20 -0.47 -4.18
CA LEU A 136 -22.91 -0.25 -4.78
C LEU A 136 -22.46 -1.36 -5.71
N VAL A 137 -22.50 -2.61 -5.24
CA VAL A 137 -22.06 -3.75 -6.06
C VAL A 137 -22.83 -3.67 -7.38
N ASN A 138 -24.11 -3.30 -7.32
CA ASN A 138 -24.95 -2.95 -8.46
C ASN A 138 -24.45 -1.68 -9.22
N TRP A 139 -24.14 -0.57 -8.55
CA TRP A 139 -23.62 0.67 -9.18
C TRP A 139 -22.30 0.48 -9.93
N VAL A 140 -21.29 -0.10 -9.27
CA VAL A 140 -19.99 -0.39 -9.86
C VAL A 140 -20.12 -1.49 -10.92
N GLN A 141 -21.05 -2.44 -10.80
CA GLN A 141 -21.39 -3.33 -11.91
C GLN A 141 -22.05 -2.59 -13.09
N GLY A 142 -22.84 -1.54 -12.83
CA GLY A 142 -23.35 -0.62 -13.84
C GLY A 142 -22.21 0.07 -14.60
N LEU A 143 -21.29 0.72 -13.89
CA LEU A 143 -20.09 1.31 -14.48
C LEU A 143 -19.22 0.25 -15.19
N SER A 144 -19.07 -0.93 -14.61
CA SER A 144 -18.35 -2.06 -15.21
C SER A 144 -18.92 -2.46 -16.57
N LYS A 145 -20.25 -2.44 -16.73
CA LYS A 145 -20.91 -2.64 -18.03
C LYS A 145 -20.64 -1.48 -18.99
N ASN A 146 -20.79 -0.24 -18.54
CA ASN A 146 -20.60 0.96 -19.37
C ASN A 146 -19.17 1.06 -19.94
N TYR A 147 -18.15 0.75 -19.13
CA TYR A 147 -16.73 0.83 -19.53
C TYR A 147 -16.15 -0.50 -20.04
N GLY A 148 -16.88 -1.61 -19.95
CA GLY A 148 -16.36 -2.95 -20.28
C GLY A 148 -15.20 -3.41 -19.38
N LYS A 149 -15.14 -2.92 -18.13
CA LYS A 149 -14.05 -3.19 -17.16
C LYS A 149 -14.58 -3.95 -15.95
N ARG A 150 -13.70 -4.55 -15.14
CA ARG A 150 -14.09 -5.21 -13.89
C ARG A 150 -14.26 -4.20 -12.74
N PRO A 151 -15.08 -4.47 -11.71
CA PRO A 151 -15.26 -3.57 -10.57
C PRO A 151 -13.96 -3.09 -9.91
N ALA A 152 -12.97 -3.98 -9.77
CA ALA A 152 -11.66 -3.63 -9.22
C ALA A 152 -10.91 -2.59 -10.10
N GLN A 153 -11.04 -2.66 -11.42
CA GLN A 153 -10.41 -1.72 -12.34
C GLN A 153 -11.07 -0.34 -12.26
N ILE A 154 -12.39 -0.28 -12.11
CA ILE A 154 -13.12 0.99 -11.90
C ILE A 154 -12.62 1.70 -10.62
N VAL A 155 -12.48 0.96 -9.51
CA VAL A 155 -12.00 1.53 -8.24
C VAL A 155 -10.53 1.95 -8.31
N LEU A 156 -9.67 1.18 -8.99
CA LEU A 156 -8.27 1.54 -9.20
C LEU A 156 -8.10 2.73 -10.16
N ARG A 157 -8.91 2.85 -11.23
CA ARG A 157 -8.90 4.04 -12.09
C ARG A 157 -9.36 5.28 -11.34
N TRP A 158 -10.41 5.18 -10.54
CA TRP A 158 -10.88 6.32 -9.72
C TRP A 158 -9.79 6.88 -8.82
N ALA A 159 -8.88 6.06 -8.28
CA ALA A 159 -7.74 6.54 -7.53
C ALA A 159 -6.62 7.10 -8.43
N THR A 160 -6.16 6.35 -9.43
CA THR A 160 -5.04 6.76 -10.31
C THR A 160 -5.36 8.02 -11.12
N GLN A 161 -6.56 8.14 -11.68
CA GLN A 161 -7.03 9.34 -12.41
C GLN A 161 -7.17 10.59 -11.52
N ARG A 162 -7.06 10.44 -10.19
CA ARG A 162 -6.99 11.53 -9.21
C ARG A 162 -5.55 11.81 -8.74
N GLY A 163 -4.54 11.27 -9.42
CA GLY A 163 -3.12 11.40 -9.06
C GLY A 163 -2.71 10.58 -7.83
N ILE A 164 -3.49 9.56 -7.44
CA ILE A 164 -3.22 8.74 -6.26
C ILE A 164 -2.60 7.41 -6.70
N ALA A 165 -1.32 7.21 -6.38
CA ALA A 165 -0.64 5.94 -6.61
C ALA A 165 -1.30 4.80 -5.81
N VAL A 166 -1.52 3.66 -6.47
CA VAL A 166 -2.22 2.48 -5.91
C VAL A 166 -1.28 1.30 -5.68
N VAL A 167 -1.58 0.50 -4.65
CA VAL A 167 -0.85 -0.73 -4.27
C VAL A 167 -1.78 -1.95 -4.17
N PRO A 168 -2.36 -2.43 -5.29
CA PRO A 168 -3.31 -3.54 -5.29
C PRO A 168 -2.63 -4.88 -4.94
N LYS A 169 -3.16 -5.60 -3.94
CA LYS A 169 -2.67 -6.94 -3.57
C LYS A 169 -3.33 -8.03 -4.40
N SER A 170 -2.55 -8.85 -5.11
CA SER A 170 -3.03 -10.11 -5.69
C SER A 170 -1.94 -11.16 -5.83
N GLY A 171 -2.29 -12.43 -5.62
CA GLY A 171 -1.47 -13.60 -5.96
C GLY A 171 -1.87 -14.28 -7.28
N ASN A 172 -2.77 -13.68 -8.06
CA ASN A 172 -3.24 -14.23 -9.33
C ASN A 172 -2.69 -13.40 -10.51
N PRO A 173 -1.93 -14.00 -11.46
CA PRO A 173 -1.31 -13.26 -12.56
C PRO A 173 -2.29 -12.47 -13.44
N GLN A 174 -3.47 -13.01 -13.72
CA GLN A 174 -4.47 -12.33 -14.55
C GLN A 174 -5.04 -11.08 -13.85
N ARG A 175 -5.25 -11.13 -12.53
CA ARG A 175 -5.63 -9.96 -11.73
C ARG A 175 -4.51 -8.93 -11.59
N LEU A 176 -3.25 -9.36 -11.54
CA LEU A 176 -2.10 -8.45 -11.56
C LEU A 176 -2.03 -7.69 -12.89
N ALA A 177 -2.09 -8.38 -14.03
CA ALA A 177 -2.13 -7.75 -15.36
C ALA A 177 -3.31 -6.77 -15.50
N GLN A 178 -4.51 -7.15 -15.02
CA GLN A 178 -5.69 -6.28 -14.99
C GLN A 178 -5.55 -5.06 -14.07
N SER A 179 -4.68 -5.12 -13.07
CA SER A 179 -4.40 -4.01 -12.15
C SER A 179 -3.35 -3.04 -12.68
N LEU A 180 -2.51 -3.48 -13.64
CA LEU A 180 -1.57 -2.63 -14.36
C LEU A 180 -2.26 -1.88 -15.51
N SER A 181 -3.18 -2.53 -16.24
CA SER A 181 -3.98 -1.91 -17.32
C SER A 181 -5.14 -1.01 -16.84
N VAL A 182 -5.05 -0.49 -15.61
CA VAL A 182 -6.07 0.41 -15.06
C VAL A 182 -5.95 1.82 -15.59
N THR A 183 -4.87 2.17 -16.26
CA THR A 183 -4.61 3.49 -16.86
C THR A 183 -5.05 3.58 -18.32
N ASP A 184 -5.39 2.45 -18.96
CA ASP A 184 -5.81 2.32 -20.37
C ASP A 184 -7.20 2.91 -20.70
N PHE A 185 -7.86 3.60 -19.76
CA PHE A 185 -9.20 4.16 -19.93
C PHE A 185 -9.47 5.26 -18.91
N ASP A 186 -10.37 6.19 -19.22
CA ASP A 186 -10.82 7.21 -18.27
C ASP A 186 -12.26 7.00 -17.83
N LEU A 187 -12.52 7.33 -16.56
CA LEU A 187 -13.85 7.53 -16.02
C LEU A 187 -14.29 8.97 -16.29
N GLY A 188 -15.55 9.16 -16.69
CA GLY A 188 -16.15 10.49 -16.82
C GLY A 188 -16.19 11.24 -15.49
N ALA A 189 -16.16 12.58 -15.54
CA ALA A 189 -16.16 13.42 -14.34
C ALA A 189 -17.36 13.15 -13.40
N GLY A 190 -18.54 12.89 -13.97
CA GLY A 190 -19.74 12.49 -13.20
C GLY A 190 -19.56 11.15 -12.47
N ASP A 191 -18.86 10.19 -13.07
CA ASP A 191 -18.59 8.89 -12.44
C ASP A 191 -17.56 9.03 -11.32
N LEU A 192 -16.48 9.80 -11.53
CA LEU A 192 -15.51 10.14 -10.49
C LEU A 192 -16.18 10.82 -9.28
N GLN A 193 -17.10 11.75 -9.53
CA GLN A 193 -17.90 12.41 -8.49
C GLN A 193 -18.84 11.41 -7.80
N SER A 194 -19.55 10.57 -8.55
CA SER A 194 -20.46 9.55 -7.99
C SER A 194 -19.72 8.59 -7.05
N ILE A 195 -18.51 8.14 -7.42
CA ILE A 195 -17.70 7.25 -6.58
C ILE A 195 -17.22 7.97 -5.32
N SER A 196 -16.86 9.25 -5.42
CA SER A 196 -16.42 10.06 -4.28
C SER A 196 -17.58 10.36 -3.30
N ALA A 197 -18.81 10.53 -3.81
CA ALA A 197 -20.01 10.76 -3.00
C ALA A 197 -20.44 9.55 -2.16
N MET A 198 -19.88 8.35 -2.43
CA MET A 198 -20.12 7.14 -1.65
C MET A 198 -19.33 7.09 -0.34
N ASN A 199 -18.50 8.10 -0.04
CA ASN A 199 -17.78 8.18 1.23
C ASN A 199 -18.72 8.04 2.44
N ARG A 200 -18.30 7.22 3.41
CA ARG A 200 -18.96 7.01 4.70
C ARG A 200 -18.02 7.24 5.90
N ASN A 201 -16.83 7.80 5.66
CA ASN A 201 -15.73 7.94 6.63
C ASN A 201 -15.40 6.61 7.33
N LEU A 202 -15.62 5.49 6.63
CA LEU A 202 -15.54 4.16 7.22
C LEU A 202 -14.15 3.56 7.01
N ARG A 203 -13.58 3.08 8.11
CA ARG A 203 -12.24 2.52 8.19
C ARG A 203 -12.27 1.02 8.49
N PHE A 204 -11.58 0.19 7.69
CA PHE A 204 -11.30 -1.20 8.02
C PHE A 204 -10.02 -1.37 8.84
N ASN A 205 -8.97 -0.60 8.53
CA ASN A 205 -7.69 -0.69 9.22
C ASN A 205 -7.60 0.31 10.38
N ASP A 206 -8.22 -0.04 11.51
CA ASP A 206 -8.26 0.79 12.72
C ASP A 206 -7.66 0.00 13.91
N PRO A 207 -6.54 0.44 14.53
CA PRO A 207 -5.89 -0.26 15.65
C PRO A 207 -6.85 -0.63 16.78
N MET A 208 -7.82 0.24 17.07
CA MET A 208 -8.83 0.03 18.11
C MET A 208 -9.65 -1.25 17.86
N LYS A 209 -9.81 -1.67 16.61
CA LYS A 209 -10.54 -2.88 16.19
C LYS A 209 -9.69 -4.15 16.22
N PHE A 210 -8.37 -4.03 16.43
CA PHE A 210 -7.42 -5.14 16.50
C PHE A 210 -6.84 -5.36 17.90
N GLY A 211 -7.40 -4.70 18.92
CA GLY A 211 -6.94 -4.82 20.31
C GLY A 211 -5.73 -3.94 20.66
N GLU A 212 -5.32 -3.01 19.78
CA GLU A 212 -4.33 -1.98 20.06
C GLU A 212 -5.06 -0.66 20.41
N PRO A 213 -5.19 -0.29 21.70
CA PRO A 213 -6.04 0.84 22.13
C PRO A 213 -5.40 2.23 21.90
N HIS A 214 -4.76 2.42 20.74
CA HIS A 214 -4.05 3.64 20.37
C HIS A 214 -4.97 4.59 19.56
N PRO A 215 -5.27 5.80 20.07
CA PRO A 215 -6.27 6.69 19.49
C PRO A 215 -5.75 7.49 18.27
N ILE A 216 -5.40 6.80 17.18
CA ILE A 216 -4.83 7.45 15.98
C ILE A 216 -5.88 8.28 15.22
N PHE A 217 -7.15 7.90 15.24
CA PHE A 217 -8.16 8.39 14.27
C PHE A 217 -9.31 9.19 14.85
N PHE A 218 -9.11 9.73 16.05
CA PHE A 218 -10.04 10.64 16.71
C PHE A 218 -9.67 12.10 16.39
#